data_AF-A0A7S0T194-F1
#
_entry.id   AF-A0A7S0T194-F1
#
_cell.length_a   1.000
_cell.length_b   1.000
_cell.length_c   1.000
_cell.angle_alpha   90.00
_cell.angle_beta   90.00
_cell.angle_gamma   90.00
#
_symmetry.space_group_name_H-M   'P 1'
#
loop_
_entity.id
_entity.type
_entity.pdbx_description
1 polymer ?
#
loop_
_entity_poly.entity_id
_entity_poly.type
_entity_poly.pdbx_seq_one_letter_code
_entity_poly.pdbx_strand_id
1 'polypeptide(L)'
;HSLSSTQIAYSMGSNSRLPGLVCGATYAAALIAGPAPLAFVPSALIGGLLLFIGVSFLYEWLVEGLDNLPRSEYAVVALITATVALDGYLAGVVAGVVGAAAVFVTDYSKVPIVRSRLRIGGDGGIRSSVSRSQSEVQTLVRSGRSVYGAKLQGFLFFATAYKLLEEIKARHESGKKEGRPLTYILLDFQSVVGVDGSAISVFEKLRRFAAREGIELVLADVDRPELSRVVNITLYGEDRPTFAFVDRVAKGIRMNLTGDILASDQSGRVIQVLDLDTAIKFAEDKMIAAAARAAGRRTGRAGSADPSDAAGGSAGDAPRTF
;
A
#
# COMPACT_ATOMS: atom_id res chain seq x y z
N HIS A 1 34.47 -19.43 3.94
CA HIS A 1 35.14 -18.12 3.81
C HIS A 1 35.11 -17.43 5.16
N SER A 2 36.26 -17.25 5.81
CA SER A 2 36.35 -16.40 7.01
C SER A 2 36.68 -14.98 6.54
N LEU A 3 35.78 -14.04 6.78
CA LEU A 3 35.98 -12.63 6.38
C LEU A 3 37.08 -11.98 7.23
N SER A 4 37.19 -12.36 8.51
CA SER A 4 38.17 -11.79 9.44
C SER A 4 39.62 -12.10 9.05
N SER A 5 39.93 -13.33 8.64
CA SER A 5 41.30 -13.73 8.28
C SER A 5 41.76 -13.08 6.97
N THR A 6 40.85 -12.87 6.02
CA THR A 6 41.17 -12.18 4.76
C THR A 6 41.36 -10.67 4.96
N GLN A 7 40.54 -10.05 5.82
CA GLN A 7 40.62 -8.61 6.10
C GLN A 7 41.92 -8.23 6.84
N ILE A 8 42.36 -9.08 7.78
CA ILE A 8 43.65 -8.92 8.47
C ILE A 8 44.83 -9.06 7.49
N ALA A 9 44.82 -10.08 6.62
CA ALA A 9 45.87 -10.26 5.61
C ALA A 9 45.96 -9.10 4.60
N TYR A 10 44.80 -8.54 4.24
CA TYR A 10 44.72 -7.38 3.35
C TYR A 10 45.23 -6.10 4.04
N SER A 11 44.89 -5.89 5.32
CA SER A 11 45.40 -4.75 6.11
C SER A 11 46.92 -4.80 6.35
N MET A 12 47.53 -5.99 6.29
CA MET A 12 48.99 -6.18 6.31
C MET A 12 49.63 -6.05 4.91
N GLY A 13 48.90 -5.56 3.91
CA GLY A 13 49.42 -5.24 2.58
C GLY A 13 49.51 -6.43 1.62
N SER A 14 48.86 -7.56 1.93
CA SER A 14 48.90 -8.74 1.06
C SER A 14 47.76 -8.76 0.04
N ASN A 15 48.10 -8.62 -1.24
CA ASN A 15 47.17 -8.72 -2.39
C ASN A 15 47.22 -10.08 -3.12
N SER A 16 47.81 -11.10 -2.52
CA SER A 16 48.08 -12.40 -3.16
C SER A 16 47.34 -13.56 -2.50
N ARG A 17 47.34 -14.74 -3.13
CA ARG A 17 46.75 -15.98 -2.57
C ARG A 17 47.64 -16.66 -1.52
N LEU A 18 48.86 -16.15 -1.30
CA LEU A 18 49.85 -16.70 -0.36
C LEU A 18 49.35 -16.82 1.09
N PRO A 19 48.65 -15.83 1.69
CA PRO A 19 48.16 -15.95 3.06
C PRO A 19 47.20 -17.13 3.24
N GLY A 20 46.34 -17.38 2.24
CA GLY A 20 45.44 -18.54 2.25
C GLY A 20 46.19 -19.87 2.15
N LEU A 21 47.22 -19.93 1.31
CA LEU A 21 48.08 -21.12 1.17
C LEU A 21 48.85 -21.41 2.47
N VAL A 22 49.42 -20.38 3.10
CA VAL A 22 50.13 -20.50 4.38
C VAL A 22 49.17 -20.94 5.48
N CYS A 23 47.99 -20.32 5.60
CA CYS A 23 46.96 -20.77 6.55
C CYS A 23 46.60 -22.25 6.34
N GLY A 24 46.35 -22.66 5.09
CA GLY A 24 46.05 -24.05 4.75
C GLY A 24 47.19 -25.00 5.12
N ALA A 25 48.44 -24.63 4.83
CA ALA A 25 49.62 -25.40 5.20
C ALA A 25 49.79 -25.51 6.73
N THR A 26 49.53 -24.43 7.47
CA THR A 26 49.56 -24.44 8.94
C THR A 26 48.48 -25.35 9.52
N TYR A 27 47.25 -25.33 8.99
CA TYR A 27 46.20 -26.27 9.41
C TYR A 27 46.55 -27.71 9.06
N ALA A 28 47.13 -27.97 7.88
CA ALA A 28 47.59 -29.31 7.50
C ALA A 28 48.71 -29.81 8.42
N ALA A 29 49.68 -28.96 8.75
CA ALA A 29 50.74 -29.28 9.71
C ALA A 29 50.18 -29.57 11.11
N ALA A 30 49.20 -28.78 11.57
CA ALA A 30 48.53 -29.01 12.84
C ALA A 30 47.75 -30.35 12.86
N LEU A 31 47.11 -30.72 11.75
CA LEU A 31 46.45 -32.03 11.60
C LEU A 31 47.45 -33.19 11.66
N ILE A 32 48.62 -33.05 11.03
CA ILE A 32 49.69 -34.07 11.06
C ILE A 32 50.29 -34.20 12.46
N ALA A 33 50.47 -33.10 13.19
CA ALA A 33 50.96 -33.11 14.57
C ALA A 33 49.99 -33.81 15.54
N GLY A 34 48.71 -33.92 15.17
CA GLY A 34 47.69 -34.61 15.96
C GLY A 34 47.27 -33.85 17.23
N PRO A 35 46.41 -34.45 18.07
CA PRO A 35 45.81 -33.77 19.22
C PRO A 35 46.74 -33.65 20.44
N ALA A 36 47.94 -34.25 20.40
CA ALA A 36 48.86 -34.31 21.55
C ALA A 36 49.18 -32.92 22.17
N PRO A 37 49.39 -31.84 21.39
CA PRO A 37 49.60 -30.51 21.96
C PRO A 37 48.39 -29.93 22.70
N LEU A 38 47.16 -30.29 22.30
CA LEU A 38 45.93 -29.81 22.95
C LEU A 38 45.79 -30.34 24.38
N ALA A 39 46.40 -31.48 24.70
CA ALA A 39 46.35 -32.07 26.04
C ALA A 39 47.07 -31.20 27.10
N PHE A 40 47.98 -30.31 26.69
CA PHE A 40 48.65 -29.37 27.58
C PHE A 40 47.80 -28.12 27.89
N VAL A 41 46.72 -27.88 27.15
CA VAL A 41 45.85 -26.72 27.34
C VAL A 41 44.84 -27.03 28.46
N PRO A 42 44.79 -26.23 29.54
CA PRO A 42 43.80 -26.43 30.61
C PRO A 42 42.38 -26.29 30.08
N SER A 43 41.50 -27.24 30.39
CA SER A 43 40.08 -27.19 30.01
C SER A 43 39.37 -25.94 30.55
N ALA A 44 39.81 -25.43 31.71
CA ALA A 44 39.34 -24.19 32.30
C ALA A 44 39.56 -22.96 31.39
N LEU A 45 40.65 -22.94 30.61
CA LEU A 45 40.94 -21.83 29.70
C LEU A 45 39.97 -21.83 28.51
N ILE A 46 39.68 -23.01 27.96
CA ILE A 46 38.71 -23.18 26.86
C ILE A 46 37.29 -22.82 27.34
N GLY A 47 36.89 -23.33 28.51
CA GLY A 47 35.59 -23.02 29.12
C GLY A 47 35.45 -21.54 29.47
N GLY A 48 36.50 -20.92 30.00
CA GLY A 48 36.53 -19.49 30.31
C GLY A 48 36.39 -18.63 29.06
N LEU A 49 37.08 -18.99 27.97
CA LEU A 49 36.94 -18.29 26.69
C LEU A 49 35.51 -18.42 26.14
N LEU A 50 34.92 -19.61 26.19
CA LEU A 50 33.55 -19.84 25.73
C LEU A 50 32.53 -19.05 26.56
N LEU A 51 32.71 -19.02 27.88
CA LEU A 51 31.87 -18.25 28.80
C LEU A 51 32.01 -16.75 28.55
N PHE A 52 33.24 -16.25 28.36
CA PHE A 52 33.50 -14.85 28.02
C PHE A 52 32.78 -14.43 26.74
N ILE A 53 32.89 -15.23 25.68
CA ILE A 53 32.19 -14.97 24.40
C ILE A 53 30.68 -14.97 24.59
N GLY A 54 30.13 -15.98 25.29
CA GLY A 54 28.69 -16.08 25.53
C GLY A 54 28.13 -14.90 26.33
N VAL A 55 28.82 -14.50 27.40
CA VAL A 55 28.43 -13.34 28.22
C VAL A 55 28.57 -12.04 27.44
N SER A 56 29.61 -11.90 26.61
CA SER A 56 29.79 -10.70 25.78
C SER A 56 28.64 -10.52 24.81
N PHE A 57 28.21 -11.59 24.13
CA PHE A 57 27.03 -11.53 23.26
C PHE A 57 25.75 -11.22 24.04
N LEU A 58 25.54 -11.84 25.21
CA LEU A 58 24.37 -11.52 26.03
C LEU A 58 24.36 -10.05 26.45
N TYR A 59 25.51 -9.49 26.83
CA TYR A 59 25.63 -8.10 27.23
C TYR A 59 25.34 -7.14 26.07
N GLU A 60 25.96 -7.35 24.91
CA GLU A 60 25.75 -6.56 23.70
C GLU A 60 24.27 -6.53 23.30
N TRP A 61 23.61 -7.69 23.27
CA TRP A 61 22.24 -7.78 22.77
C TRP A 61 21.16 -7.44 23.80
N LEU A 62 21.31 -7.81 25.08
CA LEU A 62 20.28 -7.57 26.10
C LEU A 62 20.46 -6.25 26.85
N VAL A 63 21.70 -5.81 27.07
CA VAL A 63 22.00 -4.62 27.87
C VAL A 63 22.18 -3.42 26.95
N GLU A 64 23.18 -3.45 26.05
CA GLU A 64 23.40 -2.34 25.12
C GLU A 64 22.25 -2.23 24.10
N GLY A 65 21.60 -3.35 23.80
CA GLY A 65 20.42 -3.37 22.95
C GLY A 65 19.23 -2.56 23.47
N LEU A 66 19.12 -2.31 24.78
CA LEU A 66 18.01 -1.51 25.33
C LEU A 66 17.98 -0.07 24.82
N ASP A 67 19.16 0.52 24.63
CA ASP A 67 19.31 1.91 24.20
C ASP A 67 19.51 2.03 22.68
N ASN A 68 20.03 0.98 22.04
CA ASN A 68 20.40 1.00 20.63
C ASN A 68 19.31 0.45 19.68
N LEU A 69 18.32 -0.32 20.18
CA LEU A 69 17.28 -0.93 19.35
C LEU A 69 15.90 -0.28 19.56
N PRO A 70 15.07 -0.18 18.50
CA PRO A 70 13.65 0.08 18.65
C PRO A 70 12.98 -0.94 19.58
N ARG A 71 11.97 -0.50 20.36
CA ARG A 71 11.30 -1.36 21.37
C ARG A 71 10.74 -2.67 20.80
N SER A 72 10.25 -2.65 19.55
CA SER A 72 9.72 -3.82 18.84
C SER A 72 10.82 -4.83 18.50
N GLU A 73 11.98 -4.35 18.05
CA GLU A 73 13.14 -5.19 17.73
C GLU A 73 13.76 -5.76 19.02
N TYR A 74 13.88 -4.94 20.07
CA TYR A 74 14.33 -5.42 21.38
C TYR A 74 13.43 -6.52 21.94
N ALA A 75 12.11 -6.40 21.78
CA ALA A 75 11.17 -7.44 22.22
C ALA A 75 11.42 -8.77 21.51
N VAL A 76 11.83 -8.77 20.23
CA VAL A 76 12.20 -9.99 19.50
C VAL A 76 13.50 -10.59 20.03
N VAL A 77 14.52 -9.77 20.31
CA VAL A 77 15.78 -10.23 20.91
C VAL A 77 15.54 -10.88 22.28
N ALA A 78 14.72 -10.25 23.12
CA ALA A 78 14.34 -10.79 24.42
C ALA A 78 13.56 -12.11 24.28
N LEU A 79 12.61 -12.18 23.34
CA LEU A 79 11.84 -13.39 23.03
C LEU A 79 12.75 -14.55 22.61
N ILE A 80 13.67 -14.31 21.67
CA ILE A 80 14.64 -15.32 21.20
C ILE A 80 15.47 -15.79 22.37
N THR A 81 16.03 -14.88 23.16
CA THR A 81 16.91 -15.25 24.28
C THR A 81 16.18 -16.11 25.31
N ALA A 82 14.95 -15.73 25.66
CA ALA A 82 14.12 -16.51 26.59
C ALA A 82 13.78 -17.89 26.04
N THR A 83 13.37 -17.99 24.78
CA THR A 83 13.03 -19.28 24.14
C THR A 83 14.25 -20.17 23.97
N VAL A 84 15.42 -19.63 23.63
CA VAL A 84 16.67 -20.42 23.60
C VAL A 84 17.02 -20.95 24.99
N ALA A 85 16.88 -20.14 26.03
CA ALA A 85 17.21 -20.52 27.40
C ALA A 85 16.26 -21.60 27.98
N LEU A 86 14.99 -21.59 27.58
CA LEU A 86 13.96 -22.49 28.12
C LEU A 86 13.76 -23.75 27.24
N ASP A 87 13.66 -23.58 25.93
CA ASP A 87 13.23 -24.62 24.98
C ASP A 87 14.36 -25.07 24.02
N GLY A 88 15.50 -24.36 24.03
CA GLY A 88 16.67 -24.65 23.21
C GLY A 88 16.75 -23.87 21.90
N TYR A 89 17.88 -24.04 21.20
CA TYR A 89 18.24 -23.17 20.07
C TYR A 89 17.23 -23.22 18.91
N LEU A 90 16.69 -24.39 18.58
CA LEU A 90 15.79 -24.57 17.43
C LEU A 90 14.48 -23.79 17.63
N ALA A 91 13.90 -23.87 18.83
CA ALA A 91 12.71 -23.11 19.19
C ALA A 91 12.97 -21.60 19.12
N GLY A 92 14.12 -21.15 19.63
CA GLY A 92 14.52 -19.74 19.54
C GLY A 92 14.67 -19.22 18.12
N VAL A 93 15.23 -20.02 17.20
CA VAL A 93 15.31 -19.64 15.77
C VAL A 93 13.91 -19.46 15.18
N VAL A 94 12.98 -20.39 15.44
CA VAL A 94 11.60 -20.30 14.95
C VAL A 94 10.90 -19.07 15.53
N ALA A 95 11.02 -18.84 16.85
CA ALA A 95 10.47 -17.68 17.52
C ALA A 95 11.02 -16.37 16.95
N GLY A 96 12.33 -16.32 16.64
CA GLY A 96 12.96 -15.16 16.02
C GLY A 96 12.43 -14.85 14.62
N VAL A 97 12.28 -15.87 13.77
CA VAL A 97 11.72 -15.69 12.42
C VAL A 97 10.28 -15.19 12.48
N VAL A 98 9.44 -15.80 13.32
CA VAL A 98 8.03 -15.39 13.48
C VAL A 98 7.93 -13.99 14.11
N GLY A 99 8.74 -13.71 15.13
CA GLY A 99 8.79 -12.41 15.80
C GLY A 99 9.22 -11.29 14.86
N ALA A 100 10.29 -11.50 14.09
CA ALA A 100 10.76 -10.55 13.09
C ALA A 100 9.70 -10.29 12.01
N ALA A 101 9.01 -11.33 11.53
CA ALA A 101 7.90 -11.18 10.59
C ALA A 101 6.73 -10.36 11.19
N ALA A 102 6.39 -10.61 12.45
CA ALA A 102 5.35 -9.85 13.16
C ALA A 102 5.75 -8.37 13.32
N VAL A 103 6.98 -8.09 13.75
CA VAL A 103 7.50 -6.71 13.85
C VAL A 103 7.50 -6.03 12.49
N PHE A 104 7.94 -6.71 11.44
CA PHE A 104 7.91 -6.20 10.07
C PHE A 104 6.49 -5.78 9.68
N VAL A 105 5.50 -6.66 9.85
CA VAL A 105 4.09 -6.33 9.57
C VAL A 105 3.62 -5.12 10.38
N THR A 106 4.02 -5.04 11.66
CA THR A 106 3.53 -4.01 12.56
C THR A 106 4.19 -2.65 12.30
N ASP A 107 5.50 -2.59 12.12
CA ASP A 107 6.26 -1.35 12.01
C ASP A 107 6.27 -0.80 10.59
N TYR A 108 6.44 -1.64 9.57
CA TYR A 108 6.40 -1.16 8.19
C TYR A 108 5.00 -0.71 7.77
N SER A 109 3.96 -1.24 8.41
CA SER A 109 2.61 -0.73 8.18
C SER A 109 2.43 0.71 8.72
N LYS A 110 3.25 1.20 9.66
CA LYS A 110 3.07 2.53 10.27
C LYS A 110 3.58 3.70 9.41
N VAL A 111 4.34 3.43 8.34
CA VAL A 111 4.80 4.51 7.44
C VAL A 111 3.59 5.05 6.67
N PRO A 112 3.23 6.34 6.82
CA PRO A 112 2.06 6.90 6.18
C PRO A 112 2.29 6.99 4.67
N ILE A 113 1.61 6.13 3.92
CA ILE A 113 1.61 6.14 2.45
C ILE A 113 0.80 7.31 1.93
N VAL A 114 -0.25 7.70 2.66
CA VAL A 114 -1.06 8.86 2.31
C VAL A 114 -0.33 10.10 2.81
N ARG A 115 0.44 10.72 1.91
CA ARG A 115 1.14 12.00 2.16
C ARG A 115 0.15 13.10 2.51
N SER A 116 -0.97 13.14 1.79
CA SER A 116 -2.01 14.14 1.98
C SER A 116 -3.34 13.60 1.47
N ARG A 117 -4.41 13.88 2.23
CA ARG A 117 -5.79 13.60 1.82
C ARG A 117 -6.32 14.82 1.10
N LEU A 118 -6.84 14.61 -0.11
CA LEU A 118 -7.39 15.65 -0.95
C LEU A 118 -8.89 15.79 -0.63
N ARG A 119 -9.28 16.97 -0.18
CA ARG A 119 -10.69 17.35 -0.08
C ARG A 119 -11.10 17.96 -1.40
N ILE A 120 -11.81 17.22 -2.23
CA ILE A 120 -12.24 17.71 -3.54
C ILE A 120 -13.59 18.40 -3.40
N GLY A 121 -13.72 19.57 -4.03
CA GLY A 121 -14.98 20.30 -4.15
C GLY A 121 -15.54 20.95 -2.88
N GLY A 122 -15.24 20.45 -1.67
CA GLY A 122 -15.74 21.01 -0.40
C GLY A 122 -15.26 22.44 -0.10
N ASP A 123 -15.86 23.09 0.91
CA ASP A 123 -15.43 24.44 1.34
C ASP A 123 -13.95 24.41 1.76
N GLY A 124 -13.12 25.23 1.12
CA GLY A 124 -11.65 25.21 1.23
C GLY A 124 -10.94 24.00 0.58
N GLY A 125 -11.63 23.22 -0.27
CA GLY A 125 -11.10 22.05 -0.97
C GLY A 125 -10.31 22.39 -2.25
N ILE A 126 -9.52 21.41 -2.71
CA ILE A 126 -8.75 21.49 -3.97
C ILE A 126 -9.71 21.31 -5.15
N ARG A 127 -9.48 22.09 -6.21
CA ARG A 127 -10.26 22.12 -7.46
C ARG A 127 -9.33 22.07 -8.66
N SER A 128 -9.81 21.61 -9.81
CA SER A 128 -9.01 21.67 -11.04
C SER A 128 -8.78 23.12 -11.48
N SER A 129 -7.78 23.32 -12.33
CA SER A 129 -7.41 24.62 -12.91
C SER A 129 -8.47 25.20 -13.88
N VAL A 130 -9.54 24.46 -14.17
CA VAL A 130 -10.63 24.87 -15.07
C VAL A 130 -11.56 25.91 -14.41
N SER A 131 -11.82 27.00 -15.12
CA SER A 131 -12.81 28.02 -14.71
C SER A 131 -14.23 27.47 -14.79
N ARG A 132 -15.01 27.61 -13.71
CA ARG A 132 -16.38 27.10 -13.61
C ARG A 132 -17.36 28.15 -13.08
N SER A 133 -18.61 28.03 -13.49
CA SER A 133 -19.70 28.91 -13.06
C SER A 133 -20.07 28.70 -11.59
N GLN A 134 -20.72 29.69 -10.96
CA GLN A 134 -21.09 29.60 -9.54
C GLN A 134 -22.04 28.42 -9.23
N SER A 135 -22.95 28.07 -10.14
CA SER A 135 -23.87 26.94 -9.97
C SER A 135 -23.15 25.58 -10.01
N GLU A 136 -22.14 25.45 -10.87
CA GLU A 136 -21.28 24.27 -10.92
C GLU A 136 -20.43 24.15 -9.66
N VAL A 137 -19.86 25.26 -9.18
CA VAL A 137 -19.08 25.29 -7.94
C VAL A 137 -19.95 24.85 -6.75
N GLN A 138 -21.17 25.37 -6.61
CA GLN A 138 -22.08 24.93 -5.53
C GLN A 138 -22.42 23.44 -5.60
N THR A 139 -22.52 22.89 -6.81
CA THR A 139 -22.75 21.46 -7.03
C THR A 139 -21.56 20.62 -6.58
N LEU A 140 -20.34 21.08 -6.87
CA LEU A 140 -19.10 20.45 -6.44
C LEU A 140 -18.93 20.50 -4.92
N VAL A 141 -19.28 21.61 -4.27
CA VAL A 141 -19.26 21.74 -2.79
C VAL A 141 -20.18 20.73 -2.12
N ARG A 142 -21.36 20.49 -2.69
CA ARG A 142 -22.32 19.51 -2.15
C ARG A 142 -21.86 18.07 -2.38
N SER A 143 -21.28 17.79 -3.55
CA SER A 143 -20.94 16.43 -4.01
C SER A 143 -19.53 15.99 -3.63
N GLY A 144 -18.65 16.92 -3.25
CA GLY A 144 -17.24 16.67 -2.94
C GLY A 144 -16.99 15.71 -1.77
N ARG A 145 -17.96 15.55 -0.87
CA ARG A 145 -17.89 14.56 0.23
C ARG A 145 -17.99 13.11 -0.26
N SER A 146 -18.49 12.87 -1.47
CA SER A 146 -18.58 11.56 -2.11
C SER A 146 -17.28 11.18 -2.83
N VAL A 147 -16.21 11.97 -2.66
CA VAL A 147 -14.92 11.76 -3.31
C VAL A 147 -13.86 11.48 -2.26
N TYR A 148 -13.07 10.43 -2.47
CA TYR A 148 -11.85 10.18 -1.71
C TYR A 148 -10.65 10.46 -2.60
N GLY A 149 -9.84 11.46 -2.27
CA GLY A 149 -8.58 11.72 -2.96
C GLY A 149 -7.39 11.55 -2.02
N ALA A 150 -6.32 10.91 -2.49
CA ALA A 150 -5.10 10.72 -1.70
C ALA A 150 -3.85 10.86 -2.57
N LYS A 151 -2.86 11.59 -2.06
CA LYS A 151 -1.49 11.59 -2.58
C LYS A 151 -0.70 10.47 -1.91
N LEU A 152 -0.25 9.51 -2.70
CA LEU A 152 0.55 8.39 -2.24
C LEU A 152 2.04 8.75 -2.26
N GLN A 153 2.80 8.20 -1.31
CA GLN A 153 4.24 8.40 -1.21
C GLN A 153 4.98 7.14 -0.76
N GLY A 154 6.27 7.08 -1.08
CA GLY A 154 7.17 6.04 -0.61
C GLY A 154 7.07 4.76 -1.44
N PHE A 155 7.39 3.63 -0.81
CA PHE A 155 7.39 2.32 -1.46
C PHE A 155 6.12 1.54 -1.10
N LEU A 156 5.39 1.07 -2.12
CA LEU A 156 4.15 0.32 -1.95
C LEU A 156 4.44 -1.18 -1.87
N PHE A 157 4.01 -1.81 -0.80
CA PHE A 157 4.08 -3.26 -0.60
C PHE A 157 2.76 -3.71 0.07
N PHE A 158 2.61 -5.01 0.32
CA PHE A 158 1.35 -5.56 0.82
C PHE A 158 0.75 -4.80 2.02
N ALA A 159 1.52 -4.61 3.11
CA ALA A 159 0.97 -4.03 4.34
C ALA A 159 0.52 -2.58 4.14
N THR A 160 1.30 -1.81 3.38
CA THR A 160 0.98 -0.42 3.09
C THR A 160 -0.24 -0.30 2.20
N ALA A 161 -0.25 -0.97 1.05
CA ALA A 161 -1.41 -0.99 0.16
C ALA A 161 -2.68 -1.48 0.88
N TYR A 162 -2.55 -2.43 1.81
CA TYR A 162 -3.69 -2.98 2.56
C TYR A 162 -4.29 -1.96 3.52
N LYS A 163 -3.47 -1.15 4.19
CA LYS A 163 -3.95 -0.02 4.99
C LYS A 163 -4.69 1.02 4.17
N LEU A 164 -4.20 1.35 2.98
CA LEU A 164 -4.91 2.24 2.05
C LEU A 164 -6.30 1.68 1.71
N LEU A 165 -6.38 0.37 1.40
CA LEU A 165 -7.65 -0.30 1.11
C LEU A 165 -8.62 -0.26 2.30
N GLU A 166 -8.15 -0.56 3.52
CA GLU A 166 -8.98 -0.49 4.73
C GLU A 166 -9.45 0.93 5.03
N GLU A 167 -8.60 1.93 4.85
CA GLU A 167 -8.97 3.34 5.01
C GLU A 167 -10.10 3.74 4.04
N ILE A 168 -9.97 3.37 2.76
CA ILE A 168 -10.99 3.64 1.73
C ILE A 168 -12.31 2.96 2.09
N LYS A 169 -12.27 1.69 2.52
CA LYS A 169 -13.46 0.95 2.96
C LYS A 169 -14.13 1.61 4.16
N ALA A 170 -13.35 1.95 5.19
CA ALA A 170 -13.86 2.62 6.39
C ALA A 170 -14.52 3.96 6.04
N ARG A 171 -13.91 4.74 5.13
CA ARG A 171 -14.49 5.99 4.61
C ARG A 171 -15.80 5.76 3.87
N HIS A 172 -15.86 4.75 3.01
CA HIS A 172 -17.05 4.39 2.24
C HIS A 172 -18.22 3.98 3.16
N GLU A 173 -17.96 3.11 4.14
CA GLU A 173 -18.96 2.65 5.10
C GLU A 173 -19.48 3.80 5.98
N SER A 174 -18.59 4.70 6.41
CA SER A 174 -18.99 5.92 7.13
C SER A 174 -19.87 6.82 6.26
N GLY A 175 -19.50 6.98 4.98
CA GLY A 175 -20.28 7.73 4.00
C GLY A 175 -21.66 7.12 3.74
N LYS A 176 -21.78 5.79 3.64
CA LYS A 176 -23.06 5.08 3.51
C LYS A 176 -24.01 5.40 4.66
N LYS A 177 -23.52 5.38 5.91
CA LYS A 177 -24.31 5.72 7.11
C LYS A 177 -24.81 7.17 7.08
N GLU A 178 -24.02 8.09 6.53
CA GLU A 178 -24.38 9.51 6.35
C GLU A 178 -25.25 9.77 5.10
N GLY A 179 -25.63 8.74 4.34
CA GLY A 179 -26.38 8.87 3.08
C GLY A 179 -25.55 9.48 1.93
N ARG A 180 -24.21 9.48 2.06
CA ARG A 180 -23.25 10.04 1.10
C ARG A 180 -22.12 9.03 0.84
N PRO A 181 -22.40 7.88 0.20
CA PRO A 181 -21.38 6.90 -0.13
C PRO A 181 -20.34 7.48 -1.09
N LEU A 182 -19.13 6.91 -1.08
CA LEU A 182 -18.12 7.27 -2.07
C LEU A 182 -18.58 6.88 -3.48
N THR A 183 -18.33 7.77 -4.44
CA THR A 183 -18.61 7.57 -5.87
C THR A 183 -17.31 7.62 -6.69
N TYR A 184 -16.29 8.34 -6.19
CA TYR A 184 -14.99 8.48 -6.85
C TYR A 184 -13.83 8.25 -5.86
N ILE A 185 -12.81 7.52 -6.30
CA ILE A 185 -11.52 7.36 -5.62
C ILE A 185 -10.44 7.90 -6.54
N LEU A 186 -9.66 8.88 -6.10
CA LEU A 186 -8.53 9.46 -6.84
C LEU A 186 -7.24 9.15 -6.10
N LEU A 187 -6.31 8.48 -6.75
CA LEU A 187 -5.00 8.14 -6.19
C LEU A 187 -3.90 8.76 -7.05
N ASP A 188 -3.12 9.64 -6.43
CA ASP A 188 -1.96 10.29 -7.05
C ASP A 188 -0.69 9.54 -6.66
N PHE A 189 0.05 9.03 -7.66
CA PHE A 189 1.26 8.24 -7.46
C PHE A 189 2.54 9.06 -7.58
N GLN A 190 2.48 10.39 -7.77
CA GLN A 190 3.66 11.21 -8.07
C GLN A 190 4.84 11.02 -7.11
N SER A 191 4.58 10.84 -5.81
CA SER A 191 5.64 10.63 -4.80
C SER A 191 5.93 9.15 -4.48
N VAL A 192 5.35 8.22 -5.25
CA VAL A 192 5.62 6.78 -5.11
C VAL A 192 6.92 6.44 -5.83
N VAL A 193 7.84 5.80 -5.09
CA VAL A 193 9.19 5.45 -5.55
C VAL A 193 9.21 4.08 -6.22
N GLY A 194 8.33 3.17 -5.80
CA GLY A 194 8.25 1.84 -6.38
C GLY A 194 7.16 0.99 -5.75
N VAL A 195 6.92 -0.17 -6.34
CA VAL A 195 5.93 -1.15 -5.87
C VAL A 195 6.53 -2.54 -5.87
N ASP A 196 6.34 -3.29 -4.78
CA ASP A 196 6.57 -4.72 -4.73
C ASP A 196 5.40 -5.52 -5.34
N GLY A 197 5.71 -6.70 -5.86
CA GLY A 197 4.73 -7.62 -6.45
C GLY A 197 3.60 -8.00 -5.49
N SER A 198 3.85 -7.98 -4.18
CA SER A 198 2.81 -8.26 -3.18
C SER A 198 1.69 -7.20 -3.13
N ALA A 199 1.99 -5.94 -3.44
CA ALA A 199 1.01 -4.84 -3.41
C ALA A 199 -0.05 -4.98 -4.52
N ILE A 200 0.31 -5.63 -5.62
CA ILE A 200 -0.55 -5.89 -6.78
C ILE A 200 -1.85 -6.57 -6.34
N SER A 201 -1.73 -7.62 -5.51
CA SER A 201 -2.88 -8.38 -5.00
C SER A 201 -3.86 -7.51 -4.20
N VAL A 202 -3.36 -6.42 -3.60
CA VAL A 202 -4.17 -5.50 -2.82
C VAL A 202 -4.89 -4.49 -3.72
N PHE A 203 -4.21 -3.97 -4.73
CA PHE A 203 -4.85 -3.11 -5.73
C PHE A 203 -5.92 -3.86 -6.54
N GLU A 204 -5.73 -5.15 -6.77
CA GLU A 204 -6.76 -6.00 -7.37
C GLU A 204 -8.00 -6.14 -6.45
N LYS A 205 -7.78 -6.29 -5.13
CA LYS A 205 -8.87 -6.24 -4.14
C LYS A 205 -9.55 -4.87 -4.10
N LEU A 206 -8.80 -3.78 -4.26
CA LEU A 206 -9.35 -2.42 -4.35
C LEU A 206 -10.23 -2.28 -5.60
N ARG A 207 -9.77 -2.74 -6.77
CA ARG A 207 -10.56 -2.74 -8.01
C ARG A 207 -11.86 -3.51 -7.83
N ARG A 208 -11.80 -4.74 -7.29
CA ARG A 208 -12.99 -5.57 -7.03
C ARG A 208 -13.95 -4.89 -6.05
N PHE A 209 -13.43 -4.25 -5.01
CA PHE A 209 -14.25 -3.47 -4.08
C PHE A 209 -14.95 -2.30 -4.80
N ALA A 210 -14.21 -1.48 -5.54
CA ALA A 210 -14.77 -0.36 -6.29
C ALA A 210 -15.84 -0.80 -7.31
N ALA A 211 -15.59 -1.89 -8.04
CA ALA A 211 -16.53 -2.43 -9.01
C ALA A 211 -17.84 -2.92 -8.37
N ARG A 212 -17.77 -3.58 -7.20
CA ARG A 212 -18.96 -4.05 -6.46
C ARG A 212 -19.81 -2.90 -5.92
N GLU A 213 -19.16 -1.84 -5.44
CA GLU A 213 -19.83 -0.69 -4.85
C GLU A 213 -20.19 0.40 -5.88
N GLY A 214 -19.87 0.19 -7.17
CA GLY A 214 -20.14 1.16 -8.23
C GLY A 214 -19.30 2.44 -8.15
N ILE A 215 -18.10 2.35 -7.59
CA ILE A 215 -17.17 3.46 -7.40
C ILE A 215 -16.23 3.55 -8.62
N GLU A 216 -16.06 4.75 -9.18
CA GLU A 216 -15.07 5.01 -10.22
C GLU A 216 -13.68 5.27 -9.59
N LEU A 217 -12.66 4.55 -10.06
CA LEU A 217 -11.27 4.63 -9.59
C LEU A 217 -10.42 5.36 -10.62
N VAL A 218 -9.76 6.45 -10.21
CA VAL A 218 -8.90 7.28 -11.05
C VAL A 218 -7.48 7.23 -10.53
N LEU A 219 -6.54 6.85 -11.39
CA LEU A 219 -5.11 6.74 -11.08
C LEU A 219 -4.34 7.83 -11.83
N ALA A 220 -3.60 8.66 -11.11
CA ALA A 220 -2.79 9.74 -11.66
C ALA A 220 -1.28 9.48 -11.47
N ASP A 221 -0.48 9.90 -12.45
CA ASP A 221 0.99 9.80 -12.47
C ASP A 221 1.54 8.37 -12.29
N VAL A 222 0.94 7.46 -13.06
CA VAL A 222 1.25 6.02 -13.04
C VAL A 222 1.90 5.49 -14.32
N ASP A 223 2.19 6.35 -15.30
CA ASP A 223 2.86 5.99 -16.56
C ASP A 223 4.38 5.87 -16.39
N ARG A 224 4.79 4.99 -15.47
CA ARG A 224 6.20 4.75 -15.12
C ARG A 224 6.49 3.25 -15.12
N PRO A 225 7.68 2.82 -15.57
CA PRO A 225 8.01 1.40 -15.70
C PRO A 225 7.93 0.66 -14.36
N GLU A 226 8.26 1.31 -13.25
CA GLU A 226 8.19 0.76 -11.89
C GLU A 226 6.75 0.49 -11.43
N LEU A 227 5.77 1.19 -12.01
CA LEU A 227 4.36 1.10 -11.64
C LEU A 227 3.52 0.28 -12.62
N SER A 228 4.07 -0.03 -13.79
CA SER A 228 3.42 -0.74 -14.90
C SER A 228 2.63 -1.99 -14.48
N ARG A 229 3.14 -2.78 -13.53
CA ARG A 229 2.46 -3.98 -13.03
C ARG A 229 1.20 -3.68 -12.23
N VAL A 230 1.26 -2.69 -11.33
CA VAL A 230 0.09 -2.25 -10.55
C VAL A 230 -0.95 -1.66 -11.47
N VAL A 231 -0.52 -0.85 -12.44
CA VAL A 231 -1.39 -0.23 -13.44
C VAL A 231 -2.11 -1.28 -14.26
N ASN A 232 -1.39 -2.24 -14.83
CA ASN A 232 -1.98 -3.29 -15.65
C ASN A 232 -3.04 -4.10 -14.88
N ILE A 233 -2.78 -4.46 -13.63
CA ILE A 233 -3.73 -5.25 -12.84
C ILE A 233 -4.89 -4.41 -12.30
N THR A 234 -4.65 -3.14 -12.02
CA THR A 234 -5.73 -2.22 -11.62
C THR A 234 -6.63 -1.87 -12.81
N LEU A 235 -6.10 -1.77 -14.03
CA LEU A 235 -6.87 -1.48 -15.24
C LEU A 235 -7.54 -2.72 -15.84
N TYR A 236 -6.82 -3.82 -16.03
CA TYR A 236 -7.30 -4.95 -16.83
C TYR A 236 -7.67 -6.17 -15.98
N GLY A 237 -7.09 -6.28 -14.79
CA GLY A 237 -7.23 -7.44 -13.94
C GLY A 237 -6.48 -8.68 -14.37
N GLU A 238 -6.37 -9.62 -13.44
CA GLU A 238 -5.74 -10.92 -13.70
C GLU A 238 -6.82 -11.93 -14.11
N ASP A 239 -6.61 -12.62 -15.23
CA ASP A 239 -7.39 -13.81 -15.60
C ASP A 239 -6.88 -15.08 -14.87
N ARG A 240 -5.77 -15.03 -14.11
CA ARG A 240 -5.15 -16.17 -13.38
C ARG A 240 -4.37 -15.72 -12.13
N PRO A 241 -4.21 -16.58 -11.09
CA PRO A 241 -3.57 -16.21 -9.83
C PRO A 241 -2.04 -15.97 -9.91
N THR A 242 -1.63 -14.97 -9.13
CA THR A 242 -0.39 -14.16 -9.05
C THR A 242 0.98 -14.88 -8.90
N PHE A 243 1.06 -16.22 -8.90
CA PHE A 243 2.35 -16.92 -8.67
C PHE A 243 3.19 -17.19 -9.94
N ALA A 244 2.77 -16.75 -11.13
CA ALA A 244 3.52 -16.98 -12.37
C ALA A 244 4.43 -15.79 -12.73
N PHE A 245 5.73 -16.06 -12.68
CA PHE A 245 6.88 -15.25 -13.06
C PHE A 245 6.76 -14.45 -14.37
N VAL A 246 7.47 -13.30 -14.36
CA VAL A 246 8.25 -12.67 -15.44
C VAL A 246 7.51 -12.18 -16.68
N ASP A 247 7.58 -10.84 -16.79
CA ASP A 247 7.67 -10.07 -18.02
C ASP A 247 6.58 -10.33 -19.06
N ARG A 248 5.53 -9.51 -19.00
CA ARG A 248 4.67 -9.28 -20.15
C ARG A 248 3.97 -7.94 -20.01
N VAL A 249 4.38 -6.99 -20.85
CA VAL A 249 3.62 -5.79 -21.16
C VAL A 249 2.30 -6.23 -21.79
N ALA A 250 1.19 -5.95 -21.13
CA ALA A 250 -0.13 -6.33 -21.61
C ALA A 250 -0.43 -5.57 -22.93
N LYS A 251 -0.56 -6.33 -24.02
CA LYS A 251 -1.13 -5.86 -25.29
C LYS A 251 -2.60 -5.49 -25.06
N GLY A 252 -2.91 -4.19 -25.07
CA GLY A 252 -4.30 -3.75 -24.96
C GLY A 252 -4.52 -2.26 -24.71
N ILE A 253 -3.57 -1.40 -25.06
CA ILE A 253 -3.72 0.05 -24.90
C ILE A 253 -4.73 0.55 -25.96
N ARG A 254 -5.99 0.77 -25.57
CA ARG A 254 -6.83 1.73 -26.29
C ARG A 254 -6.43 3.12 -25.83
N MET A 255 -5.45 3.71 -26.51
CA MET A 255 -5.18 5.14 -26.39
C MET A 255 -6.37 5.88 -27.00
N ASN A 256 -7.21 6.49 -26.16
CA ASN A 256 -8.12 7.50 -26.65
C ASN A 256 -7.35 8.81 -26.61
N LEU A 257 -6.87 9.28 -27.78
CA LEU A 257 -6.11 10.53 -27.95
C LEU A 257 -6.97 11.79 -27.73
N THR A 258 -7.73 11.84 -26.64
CA THR A 258 -8.22 13.09 -26.06
C THR A 258 -7.30 13.34 -24.88
N GLY A 259 -6.39 14.30 -25.00
CA GLY A 259 -5.08 14.42 -24.32
C GLY A 259 -4.99 14.33 -22.79
N ASP A 260 -6.07 14.00 -22.10
CA ASP A 260 -6.23 13.95 -20.65
C ASP A 260 -6.34 12.49 -20.11
N ILE A 261 -6.88 11.54 -20.87
CA ILE A 261 -7.09 10.14 -20.43
C ILE A 261 -6.16 9.20 -21.19
N LEU A 262 -5.30 8.49 -20.46
CA LEU A 262 -4.28 7.61 -21.03
C LEU A 262 -4.81 6.19 -21.31
N ALA A 263 -5.59 5.64 -20.38
CA ALA A 263 -6.19 4.31 -20.50
C ALA A 263 -7.43 4.17 -19.62
N SER A 264 -8.30 3.21 -19.95
CA SER A 264 -9.43 2.83 -19.11
C SER A 264 -9.73 1.34 -19.24
N ASP A 265 -10.30 0.75 -18.19
CA ASP A 265 -10.76 -0.63 -18.20
C ASP A 265 -11.94 -0.84 -19.15
N GLN A 266 -12.27 -2.10 -19.46
CA GLN A 266 -13.41 -2.43 -20.34
C GLN A 266 -14.75 -1.90 -19.82
N SER A 267 -14.88 -1.68 -18.51
CA SER A 267 -16.10 -1.15 -17.89
C SER A 267 -16.14 0.38 -17.76
N GLY A 268 -15.07 1.10 -18.13
CA GLY A 268 -14.98 2.55 -18.03
C GLY A 268 -14.96 3.10 -16.59
N ARG A 269 -14.72 2.25 -15.59
CA ARG A 269 -14.73 2.57 -14.16
C ARG A 269 -13.35 2.74 -13.56
N VAL A 270 -12.31 2.13 -14.14
CA VAL A 270 -10.92 2.41 -13.78
C VAL A 270 -10.30 3.22 -14.89
N ILE A 271 -9.70 4.35 -14.53
CA ILE A 271 -9.23 5.36 -15.48
C ILE A 271 -7.83 5.78 -15.08
N GLN A 272 -6.92 5.74 -16.05
CA GLN A 272 -5.58 6.27 -15.95
C GLN A 272 -5.54 7.66 -16.58
N VAL A 273 -5.03 8.64 -15.84
CA VAL A 273 -4.83 10.01 -16.29
C VAL A 273 -3.39 10.43 -16.10
N LEU A 274 -2.98 11.49 -16.80
CA LEU A 274 -1.61 11.98 -16.79
C LEU A 274 -1.20 12.51 -15.41
N ASP A 275 -1.99 13.43 -14.86
CA ASP A 275 -1.68 14.14 -13.63
C ASP A 275 -2.89 14.29 -12.71
N LEU A 276 -2.62 14.83 -11.51
CA LEU A 276 -3.66 15.02 -10.50
C LEU A 276 -4.70 16.07 -10.91
N ASP A 277 -4.32 17.14 -11.62
CA ASP A 277 -5.27 18.17 -12.06
C ASP A 277 -6.30 17.57 -13.02
N THR A 278 -5.86 16.73 -13.95
CA THR A 278 -6.70 15.97 -14.87
C THR A 278 -7.61 14.99 -14.14
N ALA A 279 -7.09 14.31 -13.11
CA ALA A 279 -7.89 13.42 -12.27
C ALA A 279 -9.05 14.17 -11.57
N ILE A 280 -8.75 15.35 -11.02
CA ILE A 280 -9.73 16.19 -10.34
C ILE A 280 -10.75 16.71 -11.34
N LYS A 281 -10.30 17.23 -12.50
CA LYS A 281 -11.16 17.69 -13.59
C LYS A 281 -12.15 16.62 -14.03
N PHE A 282 -11.67 15.39 -14.24
CA PHE A 282 -12.51 14.27 -14.63
C PHE A 282 -13.64 14.01 -13.61
N ALA A 283 -13.30 13.97 -12.32
CA ALA A 283 -14.28 13.76 -11.25
C ALA A 283 -15.29 14.92 -11.17
N GLU A 284 -14.81 16.16 -11.29
CA GLU A 284 -15.65 17.36 -11.26
C GLU A 284 -16.66 17.38 -12.42
N ASP A 285 -16.21 17.12 -13.64
CA ASP A 285 -17.06 17.14 -14.84
C ASP A 285 -18.13 16.04 -14.78
N LYS A 286 -17.77 14.85 -14.30
CA LYS A 286 -18.71 13.73 -14.07
C LYS A 286 -19.76 14.07 -13.00
N MET A 287 -19.34 14.71 -11.89
CA MET A 287 -20.26 15.14 -10.83
C MET A 287 -21.24 16.21 -11.33
N ILE A 288 -20.78 17.19 -12.10
CA ILE A 288 -21.63 18.23 -12.70
C ILE A 288 -22.63 17.59 -13.66
N ALA A 289 -22.17 16.70 -14.55
CA ALA A 289 -23.03 16.00 -15.49
C ALA A 289 -24.07 15.10 -14.78
N ALA A 290 -23.73 14.49 -13.65
CA ALA A 290 -24.65 13.69 -12.85
C ALA A 290 -25.72 14.56 -12.17
N ALA A 291 -25.34 15.72 -11.63
CA ALA A 291 -26.26 16.68 -11.04
C ALA A 291 -27.23 17.28 -12.08
N ALA A 292 -26.73 17.62 -13.28
CA ALA A 292 -27.56 18.10 -14.38
C ALA A 292 -28.60 17.04 -14.81
N ARG A 293 -28.20 15.77 -14.90
CA ARG A 293 -29.12 14.64 -15.17
C ARG A 293 -30.17 14.47 -14.07
N ALA A 294 -29.80 14.63 -12.80
CA ALA A 294 -30.74 14.56 -11.69
C ALA A 294 -31.74 15.73 -11.69
N ALA A 295 -31.30 16.94 -12.06
CA ALA A 295 -32.16 18.12 -12.20
C ALA A 295 -33.16 17.96 -13.36
N GLY A 296 -32.71 17.48 -14.53
CA GLY A 296 -33.57 17.23 -15.69
C GLY A 296 -34.64 16.15 -15.47
N ARG A 297 -34.35 15.13 -14.65
CA ARG A 297 -35.35 14.12 -14.24
C ARG A 297 -36.43 14.68 -13.31
N ARG A 298 -36.11 15.72 -12.52
CA ARG A 298 -37.11 16.37 -11.64
C ARG A 298 -38.05 17.27 -12.41
N THR A 299 -37.56 17.99 -13.42
CA THR A 299 -38.40 18.83 -14.29
C THR A 299 -39.28 17.99 -15.23
N GLY A 300 -38.77 16.87 -15.76
CA GLY A 300 -39.57 15.94 -16.57
C GLY A 300 -40.72 15.24 -15.81
N ARG A 301 -40.57 15.02 -14.50
CA ARG A 301 -41.63 14.44 -13.65
C ARG A 301 -42.69 15.47 -13.22
N ALA A 302 -42.36 16.76 -13.22
CA ALA A 302 -43.31 17.84 -12.98
C ALA A 302 -44.13 18.21 -14.23
N GLY A 303 -43.60 17.92 -15.43
CA GLY A 303 -44.27 18.17 -16.72
C GLY A 303 -45.23 17.07 -17.20
N SER A 304 -45.42 15.98 -16.43
CA SER A 304 -46.37 14.91 -16.76
C SER A 304 -47.58 14.87 -15.82
N ALA A 305 -47.92 16.00 -15.19
CA ALA A 305 -49.27 16.20 -14.65
C ALA A 305 -50.21 16.42 -15.85
N ASP A 306 -50.99 15.38 -16.14
CA ASP A 306 -51.99 15.30 -17.19
C ASP A 306 -53.01 16.46 -17.09
N PRO A 307 -53.32 17.21 -18.16
CA PRO A 307 -54.35 18.26 -18.15
C PRO A 307 -55.80 17.72 -18.15
N SER A 308 -56.02 16.42 -17.96
CA SER A 308 -57.35 15.80 -18.13
C SER A 308 -58.31 15.96 -16.94
N ASP A 309 -57.87 16.50 -15.79
CA ASP A 309 -58.74 16.74 -14.62
C ASP A 309 -59.41 18.14 -14.61
N ALA A 310 -59.77 18.64 -15.79
CA ALA A 310 -60.55 19.87 -15.95
C ALA A 310 -61.87 19.63 -16.71
N ALA A 311 -62.75 18.76 -16.20
CA ALA A 311 -64.18 18.80 -16.53
C ALA A 311 -65.01 17.86 -15.63
N GLY A 312 -65.65 18.40 -14.59
CA GLY A 312 -66.72 17.66 -13.91
C GLY A 312 -67.03 18.15 -12.49
N GLY A 313 -67.84 19.21 -12.35
CA GLY A 313 -68.35 19.59 -11.04
C GLY A 313 -69.02 20.96 -10.97
N SER A 314 -70.12 21.17 -11.69
CA SER A 314 -71.02 22.31 -11.45
C SER A 314 -72.43 22.05 -12.00
N ALA A 315 -73.24 21.35 -11.20
CA ALA A 315 -74.71 21.41 -11.16
C ALA A 315 -75.08 20.80 -9.80
N GLY A 316 -75.57 21.52 -8.81
CA GLY A 316 -76.78 22.34 -8.83
C GLY A 316 -77.78 21.60 -7.96
N ASP A 317 -77.78 21.87 -6.65
CA ASP A 317 -78.81 21.37 -5.74
C ASP A 317 -79.36 22.53 -4.90
N ALA A 318 -80.65 22.79 -5.08
CA ALA A 318 -81.44 23.82 -4.42
C ALA A 318 -82.42 23.13 -3.45
N PRO A 319 -82.87 23.81 -2.39
CA PRO A 319 -83.28 23.17 -1.15
C PRO A 319 -84.74 22.70 -1.17
N ARG A 320 -85.04 21.61 -0.44
CA ARG A 320 -86.40 21.26 0.00
C ARG A 320 -86.45 21.17 1.52
N THR A 321 -87.13 22.16 2.08
CA THR A 321 -87.91 22.20 3.35
C THR A 321 -88.12 20.87 4.08
N PHE A 322 -87.77 20.82 5.36
CA PHE A 322 -88.70 20.87 6.51
C PHE A 322 -87.93 21.28 7.78
#